data_AF-A0A3P8MDF4-F1
#
_entry.id   AF-A0A3P8MDF4-F1
#
_cell.length_a   1.000
_cell.length_b   1.000
_cell.length_c   1.000
_cell.angle_alpha   90.00
_cell.angle_beta   90.00
_cell.angle_gamma   90.00
#
_symmetry.space_group_name_H-M   'P 1'
#
loop_
_entity.id
_entity.type
_entity.pdbx_description
1 polymer ?
#
loop_
_entity_poly.entity_id
_entity_poly.type
_entity_poly.pdbx_seq_one_letter_code
_entity_poly.pdbx_strand_id
1 'polypeptide(L)'
;MNKENFSQLLTKYIELFYKFKSISILKNASNTNQFDIKLRLILTQKFLLHSIGLQYNKTLLTEYKSNYFKLYTDVKTGKLNYQTLTSNINKCKQFLINKKLRAIEIFVDILSQINENKPLTFAFDYFKLKPKFDIEGVYNHSQLMLVTKANDEGYRCIIYGILGDLYSGNSKEKAHFFNKNKNLMNSVFIPISIKVKSSQKMVDLQNTQSIDIAFLNKRQIQEKEIRV
;
A
#
# COMPACT_ATOMS: atom_id res chain seq x y z
N MET A 1 21.43 -2.58 5.82
CA MET A 1 20.56 -3.76 6.04
C MET A 1 21.34 -4.99 5.62
N ASN A 2 21.50 -5.98 6.50
CA ASN A 2 22.19 -7.23 6.16
C ASN A 2 21.30 -8.11 5.25
N LYS A 3 21.86 -9.20 4.71
CA LYS A 3 21.16 -10.09 3.76
C LYS A 3 19.91 -10.72 4.39
N GLU A 4 20.03 -11.24 5.61
CA GLU A 4 18.95 -11.96 6.30
C GLU A 4 17.76 -11.05 6.62
N ASN A 5 18.00 -9.86 7.17
CA ASN A 5 16.94 -8.90 7.48
C ASN A 5 16.23 -8.43 6.20
N PHE A 6 16.98 -8.24 5.11
CA PHE A 6 16.40 -7.87 3.81
C PHE A 6 15.48 -8.98 3.28
N SER A 7 15.96 -10.23 3.24
CA SER A 7 15.19 -11.37 2.74
C SER A 7 13.96 -11.60 3.60
N GLN A 8 14.08 -11.55 4.94
CA GLN A 8 12.95 -11.74 5.85
C GLN A 8 11.89 -10.63 5.69
N LEU A 9 12.33 -9.37 5.62
CA LEU A 9 11.44 -8.23 5.44
C LEU A 9 10.65 -8.32 4.13
N LEU A 10 11.35 -8.52 3.02
CA LEU A 10 10.71 -8.57 1.71
C LEU A 10 9.86 -9.83 1.53
N THR A 11 10.24 -10.97 2.11
CA THR A 11 9.42 -12.19 2.10
C THR A 11 8.06 -11.92 2.76
N LYS A 12 8.05 -11.38 3.98
CA LYS A 12 6.79 -11.03 4.68
C LYS A 12 5.95 -10.03 3.88
N TYR A 13 6.59 -9.02 3.30
CA TYR A 13 5.89 -8.01 2.50
C TYR A 13 5.33 -8.57 1.20
N ILE A 14 6.04 -9.46 0.52
CA ILE A 14 5.58 -10.15 -0.68
C ILE A 14 4.42 -11.09 -0.33
N GLU A 15 4.53 -11.90 0.72
CA GLU A 15 3.44 -12.81 1.14
C GLU A 15 2.13 -12.07 1.43
N LEU A 16 2.20 -10.84 1.94
CA LEU A 16 1.03 -9.98 2.09
C LEU A 16 0.30 -9.70 0.76
N PHE A 17 1.03 -9.44 -0.32
CA PHE A 17 0.44 -9.17 -1.64
C PHE A 17 -0.10 -10.43 -2.32
N TYR A 18 0.46 -11.60 -2.01
CA TYR A 18 -0.11 -12.90 -2.38
C TYR A 18 -1.42 -13.17 -1.64
N LYS A 19 -1.42 -12.97 -0.31
CA LYS A 19 -2.56 -13.33 0.53
C LYS A 19 -3.74 -12.37 0.38
N PHE A 20 -3.47 -11.08 0.17
CA PHE A 20 -4.49 -10.04 0.22
C PHE A 20 -4.61 -9.27 -1.09
N LYS A 21 -5.87 -9.05 -1.52
CA LYS A 21 -6.21 -8.27 -2.71
C LYS A 21 -6.23 -6.78 -2.42
N SER A 22 -6.70 -6.40 -1.23
CA SER A 22 -6.93 -5.00 -0.89
C SER A 22 -7.07 -4.76 0.61
N ILE A 23 -6.85 -3.51 1.00
CA ILE A 23 -7.13 -2.98 2.34
C ILE A 23 -8.45 -2.20 2.23
N SER A 24 -9.42 -2.50 3.07
CA SER A 24 -10.65 -1.73 3.16
C SER A 24 -10.68 -0.93 4.45
N ILE A 25 -11.17 0.30 4.34
CA ILE A 25 -11.24 1.29 5.42
C ILE A 25 -12.66 1.85 5.43
N LEU A 26 -13.22 2.00 6.61
CA LEU A 26 -14.51 2.65 6.85
C LEU A 26 -14.34 3.79 7.86
N LYS A 27 -14.94 4.93 7.54
CA LYS A 27 -15.28 6.00 8.47
C LYS A 27 -16.80 6.11 8.47
N ASN A 28 -17.41 5.99 9.63
CA ASN A 28 -18.84 6.23 9.80
C ASN A 28 -19.10 7.73 9.87
N ALA A 29 -20.24 8.18 9.35
CA ALA A 29 -20.69 9.55 9.51
C ALA A 29 -20.81 9.90 11.01
N SER A 30 -20.26 11.03 11.43
CA SER A 30 -20.38 11.48 12.82
C SER A 30 -21.73 12.16 13.10
N ASN A 31 -22.47 12.54 12.05
CA ASN A 31 -23.80 13.14 12.14
C ASN A 31 -24.57 12.93 10.82
N THR A 32 -25.85 13.32 10.79
CA THR A 32 -26.77 13.13 9.66
C THR A 32 -26.39 13.90 8.38
N ASN A 33 -25.51 14.89 8.48
CA ASN A 33 -25.07 15.72 7.35
C ASN A 33 -23.76 15.21 6.73
N GLN A 34 -23.21 14.11 7.24
CA GLN A 34 -21.99 13.49 6.75
C GLN A 34 -22.30 12.14 6.09
N PHE A 35 -21.43 11.76 5.15
CA PHE A 35 -21.49 10.45 4.50
C PHE A 35 -20.60 9.46 5.23
N ASP A 36 -21.03 8.22 5.32
CA ASP A 36 -20.11 7.10 5.55
C ASP A 36 -19.10 7.07 4.41
N ILE A 37 -17.83 6.84 4.71
CA ILE A 37 -16.76 6.77 3.72
C ILE A 37 -16.18 5.37 3.75
N LYS A 38 -16.35 4.63 2.66
CA LYS A 38 -15.71 3.33 2.44
C LYS A 38 -14.64 3.44 1.37
N LEU A 39 -13.39 3.25 1.78
CA LEU A 39 -12.24 3.23 0.88
C LEU A 39 -11.78 1.80 0.67
N ARG A 40 -11.40 1.47 -0.56
CA ARG A 40 -10.72 0.23 -0.88
C ARG A 40 -9.41 0.52 -1.61
N LEU A 41 -8.29 0.18 -0.97
CA LEU A 41 -6.95 0.28 -1.54
C LEU A 41 -6.54 -1.05 -2.17
N ILE A 42 -6.47 -1.11 -3.50
CA ILE A 42 -6.17 -2.35 -4.24
C ILE A 42 -4.66 -2.60 -4.29
N LEU A 43 -4.19 -3.72 -3.74
CA LEU A 43 -2.77 -4.06 -3.72
C LEU A 43 -2.33 -4.63 -5.08
N THR A 44 -1.64 -3.82 -5.88
CA THR A 44 -1.19 -4.18 -7.23
C THR A 44 0.28 -4.60 -7.26
N GLN A 45 0.64 -5.45 -8.22
CA GLN A 45 2.05 -5.82 -8.46
C GLN A 45 2.89 -4.59 -8.80
N LYS A 46 2.36 -3.67 -9.62
CA LYS A 46 3.06 -2.41 -9.94
C LYS A 46 3.41 -1.63 -8.68
N PHE A 47 2.50 -1.56 -7.71
CA PHE A 47 2.77 -0.93 -6.42
C PHE A 47 3.84 -1.68 -5.65
N LEU A 48 3.78 -3.01 -5.57
CA LEU A 48 4.78 -3.85 -4.89
C LEU A 48 6.20 -3.58 -5.42
N LEU A 49 6.40 -3.68 -6.73
CA LEU A 49 7.70 -3.45 -7.36
C LEU A 49 8.19 -2.02 -7.11
N HIS A 50 7.28 -1.04 -7.19
CA HIS A 50 7.58 0.36 -6.91
C HIS A 50 7.94 0.61 -5.44
N SER A 51 7.28 -0.07 -4.51
CA SER A 51 7.57 0.02 -3.07
C SER A 51 8.91 -0.61 -2.72
N ILE A 52 9.31 -1.72 -3.36
CA ILE A 52 10.64 -2.30 -3.14
C ILE A 52 11.75 -1.39 -3.68
N GLY A 53 11.43 -0.54 -4.67
CA GLY A 53 12.40 0.34 -5.31
C GLY A 53 12.94 -0.19 -6.64
N LEU A 54 12.34 -1.24 -7.20
CA LEU A 54 12.77 -1.88 -8.44
C LEU A 54 12.70 -0.93 -9.64
N GLN A 55 11.86 0.11 -9.62
CA GLN A 55 11.83 1.14 -10.66
C GLN A 55 13.18 1.85 -10.88
N TYR A 56 14.08 1.81 -9.90
CA TYR A 56 15.43 2.37 -10.02
C TYR A 56 16.43 1.38 -10.62
N ASN A 57 16.10 0.08 -10.68
CA ASN A 57 16.88 -0.98 -11.31
C ASN A 57 16.11 -1.54 -12.53
N LYS A 58 16.33 -0.97 -13.73
CA LYS A 58 15.55 -1.33 -14.93
C LYS A 58 15.66 -2.80 -15.31
N THR A 59 16.83 -3.42 -15.10
CA THR A 59 17.07 -4.83 -15.40
C THR A 59 16.19 -5.72 -14.53
N LEU A 60 16.29 -5.55 -13.21
CA LEU A 60 15.47 -6.32 -12.26
C LEU A 60 13.97 -6.00 -12.40
N LEU A 61 13.60 -4.74 -12.69
CA LEU A 61 12.20 -4.39 -12.97
C LEU A 61 11.66 -5.20 -14.15
N THR A 62 12.43 -5.30 -15.24
CA THR A 62 12.02 -6.03 -16.44
C THR A 62 11.90 -7.53 -16.17
N GLU A 63 12.79 -8.06 -15.34
CA GLU A 63 12.79 -9.45 -14.91
C GLU A 63 11.55 -9.80 -14.05
N TYR A 64 11.18 -8.94 -13.11
CA TYR A 64 10.13 -9.23 -12.13
C TYR A 64 8.75 -8.63 -12.46
N LYS A 65 8.62 -7.77 -13.48
CA LYS A 65 7.33 -7.11 -13.83
C LYS A 65 6.20 -8.08 -14.17
N SER A 66 6.53 -9.27 -14.66
CA SER A 66 5.54 -10.28 -15.07
C SER A 66 5.68 -11.61 -14.32
N ASN A 67 6.73 -11.78 -13.49
CA ASN A 67 7.00 -13.04 -12.81
C ASN A 67 7.12 -12.83 -11.31
N TYR A 68 5.96 -12.89 -10.65
CA TYR A 68 5.88 -12.62 -9.22
C TYR A 68 6.44 -13.77 -8.37
N PHE A 69 6.27 -15.01 -8.83
CA PHE A 69 6.81 -16.19 -8.16
C PHE A 69 8.32 -16.15 -8.13
N LYS A 70 8.95 -15.78 -9.26
CA LYS A 70 10.41 -15.61 -9.32
C LYS A 70 10.92 -14.55 -8.35
N LEU A 71 10.22 -13.41 -8.23
CA LEU A 71 10.58 -12.39 -7.23
C LEU A 71 10.58 -12.98 -5.81
N TYR A 72 9.55 -13.74 -5.44
CA TYR A 72 9.46 -14.40 -4.14
C TYR A 72 10.60 -15.39 -3.92
N THR A 73 10.84 -16.30 -4.88
CA THR A 73 11.89 -17.32 -4.76
C THR A 73 13.28 -16.71 -4.70
N ASP A 74 13.55 -15.68 -5.50
CA ASP A 74 14.88 -15.05 -5.56
C ASP A 74 15.17 -14.25 -4.27
N VAL A 75 14.16 -13.61 -3.67
CA VAL A 75 14.29 -12.98 -2.34
C VAL A 75 14.55 -14.04 -1.26
N LYS A 76 13.77 -15.13 -1.25
CA LYS A 76 13.84 -16.18 -0.24
C LYS A 76 15.15 -16.97 -0.28
N THR A 77 15.67 -17.24 -1.48
CA THR A 77 16.98 -17.89 -1.70
C THR A 77 18.16 -16.92 -1.60
N GLY A 78 17.90 -15.63 -1.44
CA GLY A 78 18.93 -14.59 -1.31
C GLY A 78 19.66 -14.25 -2.60
N LYS A 79 19.18 -14.76 -3.76
CA LYS A 79 19.63 -14.34 -5.10
C LYS A 79 19.34 -12.86 -5.34
N LEU A 80 18.16 -12.41 -4.90
CA LEU A 80 17.84 -10.99 -4.76
C LEU A 80 18.07 -10.56 -3.30
N ASN A 81 19.10 -9.74 -3.09
CA ASN A 81 19.45 -9.11 -1.83
C ASN A 81 19.67 -7.59 -2.01
N TYR A 82 19.92 -6.86 -0.92
CA TYR A 82 20.13 -5.40 -0.98
C TYR A 82 21.25 -4.98 -1.95
N GLN A 83 22.38 -5.71 -2.00
CA GLN A 83 23.50 -5.39 -2.88
C GLN A 83 23.12 -5.55 -4.35
N THR A 84 22.45 -6.66 -4.70
CA THR A 84 21.95 -6.89 -6.07
C THR A 84 20.85 -5.89 -6.47
N LEU A 85 19.96 -5.52 -5.54
CA LEU A 85 18.93 -4.52 -5.80
C LEU A 85 19.55 -3.15 -6.13
N THR A 86 20.62 -2.78 -5.43
CA THR A 86 21.27 -1.46 -5.52
C THR A 86 22.47 -1.41 -6.46
N SER A 87 22.85 -2.53 -7.06
CA SER A 87 23.96 -2.60 -8.02
C SER A 87 23.73 -1.62 -9.18
N ASN A 88 24.76 -0.86 -9.54
CA ASN A 88 24.73 0.11 -10.66
C ASN A 88 23.69 1.23 -10.51
N ILE A 89 23.17 1.47 -9.30
CA ILE A 89 22.29 2.60 -8.98
C ILE A 89 23.12 3.71 -8.33
N ASN A 90 22.91 4.97 -8.71
CA ASN A 90 23.58 6.09 -8.07
C ASN A 90 23.17 6.27 -6.60
N LYS A 91 24.04 6.87 -5.77
CA LYS A 91 23.82 7.04 -4.32
C LYS A 91 22.49 7.74 -3.99
N CYS A 92 22.09 8.74 -4.78
CA CYS A 92 20.83 9.46 -4.58
C CYS A 92 19.60 8.54 -4.70
N LYS A 93 19.57 7.66 -5.70
CA LYS A 93 18.48 6.68 -5.88
C LYS A 93 18.56 5.56 -4.85
N GLN A 94 19.75 5.12 -4.44
CA GLN A 94 19.90 4.16 -3.34
C GLN A 94 19.29 4.71 -2.03
N PHE A 95 19.51 6.00 -1.74
CA PHE A 95 18.86 6.65 -0.60
C PHE A 95 17.32 6.63 -0.69
N LEU A 96 16.75 6.79 -1.89
CA LEU A 96 15.30 6.64 -2.10
C LEU A 96 14.81 5.19 -1.88
N ILE A 97 15.61 4.19 -2.26
CA ILE A 97 15.33 2.77 -1.96
C ILE A 97 15.32 2.56 -0.45
N ASN A 98 16.33 3.05 0.27
CA ASN A 98 16.40 2.93 1.73
C ASN A 98 15.18 3.53 2.44
N LYS A 99 14.72 4.71 1.99
CA LYS A 99 13.49 5.32 2.52
C LYS A 99 12.25 4.44 2.31
N LYS A 100 12.18 3.74 1.19
CA LYS A 100 11.06 2.83 0.90
C LYS A 100 11.16 1.54 1.71
N LEU A 101 12.34 0.94 1.82
CA LEU A 101 12.57 -0.23 2.67
C LEU A 101 12.23 0.05 4.14
N ARG A 102 12.62 1.22 4.67
CA ARG A 102 12.22 1.64 6.03
C ARG A 102 10.71 1.82 6.16
N ALA A 103 10.03 2.29 5.13
CA ALA A 103 8.57 2.40 5.15
C ALA A 103 7.89 1.02 5.10
N ILE A 104 8.46 0.07 4.34
CA ILE A 104 8.00 -1.32 4.29
C ILE A 104 8.21 -1.99 5.65
N GLU A 105 9.36 -1.78 6.30
CA GLU A 105 9.66 -2.27 7.65
C GLU A 105 8.59 -1.83 8.64
N ILE A 106 8.35 -0.53 8.77
CA ILE A 106 7.29 0.01 9.65
C ILE A 106 5.93 -0.62 9.33
N PHE A 107 5.59 -0.76 8.04
CA PHE A 107 4.32 -1.33 7.63
C PHE A 107 4.20 -2.82 8.01
N VAL A 108 5.24 -3.63 7.73
CA VAL A 108 5.26 -5.06 8.05
C VAL A 108 5.23 -5.28 9.56
N ASP A 109 5.97 -4.48 10.32
CA ASP A 109 6.03 -4.58 11.77
C ASP A 109 4.66 -4.30 12.40
N ILE A 110 3.99 -3.23 11.97
CA ILE A 110 2.63 -2.91 12.43
C ILE A 110 1.66 -4.05 12.11
N LEU A 111 1.73 -4.61 10.90
CA LEU A 111 0.83 -5.71 10.52
C LEU A 111 1.14 -7.01 11.26
N SER A 112 2.39 -7.24 11.64
CA SER A 112 2.79 -8.43 12.42
C SER A 112 2.24 -8.43 13.84
N GLN A 113 1.86 -7.26 14.37
CA GLN A 113 1.25 -7.12 15.68
C GLN A 113 -0.27 -7.36 15.68
N ILE A 114 -0.88 -7.58 14.52
CA ILE A 114 -2.33 -7.78 14.40
C ILE A 114 -2.70 -9.16 14.94
N ASN A 115 -3.64 -9.17 15.87
CA ASN A 115 -4.22 -10.36 16.45
C ASN A 115 -5.66 -10.05 16.91
N GLU A 116 -6.31 -11.00 17.59
CA GLU A 116 -7.69 -10.85 18.08
C GLU A 116 -7.87 -9.60 18.97
N ASN A 117 -6.85 -9.22 19.75
CA ASN A 117 -6.88 -8.06 20.64
C ASN A 117 -6.43 -6.75 19.97
N LYS A 118 -5.76 -6.84 18.81
CA LYS A 118 -5.30 -5.71 18.01
C LYS A 118 -5.76 -5.90 16.56
N PRO A 119 -7.05 -5.70 16.24
CA PRO A 119 -7.55 -5.76 14.87
C PRO A 119 -6.84 -4.77 13.94
N LEU A 120 -6.94 -4.99 12.62
CA LEU A 120 -6.28 -4.15 11.61
C LEU A 120 -6.62 -2.66 11.74
N THR A 121 -7.77 -2.29 12.30
CA THR A 121 -8.09 -0.89 12.62
C THR A 121 -6.96 -0.20 13.38
N PHE A 122 -6.27 -0.88 14.30
CA PHE A 122 -5.14 -0.34 15.04
C PHE A 122 -3.90 -0.08 14.18
N ALA A 123 -3.80 -0.62 12.97
CA ALA A 123 -2.67 -0.37 12.09
C ALA A 123 -2.67 1.05 11.50
N PHE A 124 -3.84 1.66 11.38
CA PHE A 124 -4.02 2.95 10.72
C PHE A 124 -4.52 4.02 11.68
N ASP A 125 -4.10 5.26 11.44
CA ASP A 125 -4.50 6.40 12.26
C ASP A 125 -5.58 7.23 11.56
N TYR A 126 -5.27 7.66 10.34
CA TYR A 126 -6.16 8.50 9.55
C TYR A 126 -5.86 8.36 8.06
N PHE A 127 -6.78 8.87 7.26
CA PHE A 127 -6.57 9.13 5.84
C PHE A 127 -6.87 10.59 5.49
N LYS A 128 -6.38 11.04 4.34
CA LYS A 128 -6.72 12.33 3.72
C LYS A 128 -7.08 12.07 2.27
N LEU A 129 -8.27 12.52 1.88
CA LEU A 129 -8.66 12.61 0.48
C LEU A 129 -8.27 13.99 -0.04
N LYS A 130 -7.59 14.02 -1.18
CA LYS A 130 -7.19 15.26 -1.85
C LYS A 130 -7.99 15.39 -3.14
N PRO A 131 -8.43 16.61 -3.49
CA PRO A 131 -9.04 16.84 -4.79
C PRO A 131 -8.01 16.54 -5.89
N LYS A 132 -8.52 16.20 -7.08
CA LYS A 132 -7.67 16.04 -8.26
C LYS A 132 -7.20 17.44 -8.68
N PHE A 133 -5.89 17.64 -8.77
CA PHE A 133 -5.32 18.86 -9.33
C PHE A 133 -4.61 18.54 -10.64
N ASP A 134 -4.96 19.24 -11.72
CA ASP A 134 -4.28 19.17 -13.02
C ASP A 134 -3.03 20.08 -13.01
N ILE A 135 -2.12 19.85 -12.07
CA ILE A 135 -0.83 20.56 -12.01
C ILE A 135 0.27 19.54 -12.28
N GLU A 136 1.10 19.81 -13.29
CA GLU A 136 2.23 18.96 -13.69
C GLU A 136 3.13 18.63 -12.48
N GLY A 137 3.06 17.40 -11.99
CA GLY A 137 3.86 16.93 -10.87
C GLY A 137 3.40 15.58 -10.33
N VAL A 138 4.33 14.63 -10.22
CA VAL A 138 4.05 13.23 -9.79
C VAL A 138 3.32 13.14 -8.45
N TYR A 139 3.49 14.13 -7.57
CA TYR A 139 2.90 14.17 -6.23
C TYR A 139 1.55 14.90 -6.15
N ASN A 140 1.21 15.68 -7.18
CA ASN A 140 -0.12 16.30 -7.36
C ASN A 140 -1.15 15.30 -7.89
N HIS A 141 -0.69 14.12 -8.35
CA HIS A 141 -1.58 13.04 -8.79
C HIS A 141 -2.18 12.22 -7.64
N SER A 142 -1.62 12.29 -6.43
CA SER A 142 -2.12 11.48 -5.31
C SER A 142 -3.41 12.07 -4.74
N GLN A 143 -4.49 11.31 -4.81
CA GLN A 143 -5.82 11.68 -4.30
C GLN A 143 -6.12 11.04 -2.94
N LEU A 144 -5.31 10.06 -2.52
CA LEU A 144 -5.38 9.44 -1.20
C LEU A 144 -4.02 9.53 -0.50
N MET A 145 -4.05 9.83 0.78
CA MET A 145 -2.96 9.59 1.72
C MET A 145 -3.51 8.75 2.87
N LEU A 146 -3.02 7.51 3.00
CA LEU A 146 -3.34 6.62 4.11
C LEU A 146 -2.14 6.54 5.05
N VAL A 147 -2.36 6.76 6.34
CA VAL A 147 -1.31 6.91 7.33
C VAL A 147 -1.44 5.83 8.41
N THR A 148 -0.34 5.11 8.67
CA THR A 148 -0.28 4.14 9.76
C THR A 148 -0.19 4.83 11.12
N LYS A 149 -0.41 4.08 12.20
CA LYS A 149 0.10 4.49 13.52
C LYS A 149 1.62 4.67 13.49
N ALA A 150 2.12 5.44 14.44
CA ALA A 150 3.57 5.59 14.63
C ALA A 150 4.16 4.31 15.22
N ASN A 151 5.39 3.97 14.82
CA ASN A 151 6.22 3.04 15.57
C ASN A 151 6.77 3.72 16.83
N ASP A 152 7.49 2.96 17.65
CA ASP A 152 8.04 3.42 18.94
C ASP A 152 9.03 4.59 18.78
N GLU A 153 9.69 4.69 17.63
CA GLU A 153 10.58 5.80 17.28
C GLU A 153 9.85 7.04 16.74
N GLY A 154 8.51 7.02 16.69
CA GLY A 154 7.70 8.14 16.20
C GLY A 154 7.66 8.28 14.68
N TYR A 155 8.09 7.28 13.92
CA TYR A 155 7.98 7.22 12.46
C TYR A 155 6.70 6.51 12.01
N ARG A 156 6.17 6.94 10.87
CA ARG A 156 4.93 6.45 10.27
C ARG A 156 5.16 6.04 8.83
N CYS A 157 4.44 5.01 8.41
CA CYS A 157 4.32 4.66 7.01
C CYS A 157 3.13 5.40 6.39
N ILE A 158 3.35 5.98 5.21
CA ILE A 158 2.34 6.67 4.43
C ILE A 158 2.20 5.98 3.08
N ILE A 159 0.99 5.55 2.76
CA ILE A 159 0.63 5.00 1.45
C ILE A 159 -0.13 6.07 0.68
N TYR A 160 0.42 6.45 -0.47
CA TYR A 160 -0.19 7.37 -1.42
C TYR A 160 -0.92 6.60 -2.49
N GLY A 161 -2.13 7.04 -2.85
CA GLY A 161 -2.96 6.40 -3.87
C GLY A 161 -3.62 7.40 -4.82
N ILE A 162 -3.99 6.89 -5.99
CA ILE A 162 -4.79 7.60 -7.00
C ILE A 162 -6.16 6.95 -7.08
N LEU A 163 -7.19 7.72 -7.43
CA LEU A 163 -8.53 7.17 -7.63
C LEU A 163 -8.45 6.12 -8.73
N GLY A 164 -8.89 4.91 -8.41
CA GLY A 164 -9.03 3.82 -9.34
C GLY A 164 -10.49 3.60 -9.68
N ASP A 165 -10.71 2.84 -10.75
CA ASP A 165 -12.02 2.31 -11.07
C ASP A 165 -12.06 0.82 -10.69
N LEU A 166 -13.02 0.41 -9.85
CA LEU A 166 -13.29 -1.02 -9.63
C LEU A 166 -14.02 -1.64 -10.84
N TYR A 167 -14.69 -0.80 -11.61
CA TYR A 167 -15.64 -1.13 -12.66
C TYR A 167 -15.24 -0.43 -13.97
N SER A 168 -13.97 -0.54 -14.37
CA SER A 168 -13.66 -0.48 -15.80
C SER A 168 -14.25 -1.73 -16.47
N GLY A 169 -15.57 -1.82 -16.45
CA GLY A 169 -16.33 -2.84 -17.12
C GLY A 169 -16.17 -2.58 -18.59
N ASN A 170 -15.54 -3.51 -19.29
CA ASN A 170 -15.85 -3.74 -20.70
C ASN A 170 -17.30 -4.28 -20.84
N SER A 171 -18.27 -3.75 -20.08
CA SER A 171 -19.68 -4.10 -20.20
C SER A 171 -20.36 -2.98 -20.98
N LYS A 172 -20.82 -3.33 -22.19
CA LYS A 172 -21.78 -2.52 -22.96
C LYS A 172 -23.12 -2.33 -22.23
N GLU A 173 -23.30 -3.02 -21.10
CA GLU A 173 -24.48 -2.93 -20.24
C GLU A 173 -24.14 -2.12 -18.99
N LYS A 174 -24.78 -0.95 -18.89
CA LYS A 174 -24.77 -0.08 -17.72
C LYS A 174 -25.66 -0.68 -16.62
N ALA A 175 -25.17 -1.71 -15.94
CA ALA A 175 -25.74 -2.12 -14.66
C ALA A 175 -25.27 -1.14 -13.58
N HIS A 176 -25.92 0.02 -13.49
CA HIS A 176 -25.75 0.93 -12.38
C HIS A 176 -26.26 0.24 -11.10
N PHE A 177 -25.35 -0.19 -10.23
CA PHE A 177 -25.73 -0.67 -8.90
C PHE A 177 -26.32 0.50 -8.10
N PHE A 178 -27.63 0.47 -7.87
CA PHE A 178 -28.30 1.44 -7.02
C PHE A 178 -27.88 1.19 -5.57
N ASN A 179 -27.02 2.05 -5.01
CA ASN A 179 -26.77 2.04 -3.59
C ASN A 179 -28.02 2.57 -2.88
N LYS A 180 -28.82 1.69 -2.26
CA LYS A 180 -30.02 2.08 -1.50
C LYS A 180 -29.69 3.09 -0.39
N ASN A 181 -28.47 3.05 0.15
CA ASN A 181 -28.01 4.02 1.12
C ASN A 181 -27.32 5.19 0.41
N LYS A 182 -28.07 6.29 0.20
CA LYS A 182 -27.56 7.52 -0.41
C LYS A 182 -26.48 8.22 0.44
N ASN A 183 -26.30 7.80 1.70
CA ASN A 183 -25.36 8.40 2.64
C ASN A 183 -23.99 7.69 2.70
N LEU A 184 -23.63 6.89 1.68
CA LEU A 184 -22.35 6.17 1.64
C LEU A 184 -21.54 6.51 0.38
N MET A 185 -20.33 7.02 0.58
CA MET A 185 -19.32 7.20 -0.47
C MET A 185 -18.43 5.95 -0.56
N ASN A 186 -18.50 5.24 -1.70
CA ASN A 186 -17.62 4.11 -2.00
C ASN A 186 -16.54 4.53 -2.98
N SER A 187 -15.27 4.52 -2.55
CA SER A 187 -14.15 4.94 -3.38
C SER A 187 -13.04 3.90 -3.42
N VAL A 188 -12.39 3.80 -4.57
CA VAL A 188 -11.36 2.81 -4.86
C VAL A 188 -10.09 3.55 -5.15
N PHE A 189 -8.99 3.08 -4.57
CA PHE A 189 -7.70 3.68 -4.78
C PHE A 189 -6.68 2.62 -5.20
N ILE A 190 -5.83 3.01 -6.15
CA ILE A 190 -4.64 2.26 -6.51
C ILE A 190 -3.46 2.90 -5.79
N PRO A 191 -2.76 2.20 -4.89
CA PRO A 191 -1.57 2.71 -4.25
C PRO A 191 -0.48 2.91 -5.31
N ILE A 192 0.17 4.07 -5.25
CA ILE A 192 1.24 4.45 -6.18
C ILE A 192 2.58 4.61 -5.49
N SER A 193 2.61 4.87 -4.17
CA SER A 193 3.88 5.07 -3.46
C SER A 193 3.75 4.82 -1.97
N ILE A 194 4.86 4.39 -1.35
CA ILE A 194 5.00 4.23 0.09
C ILE A 194 6.14 5.16 0.54
N LYS A 195 5.95 5.86 1.67
CA LYS A 195 6.97 6.76 2.24
C LYS A 195 7.00 6.64 3.76
N VAL A 196 8.17 6.90 4.32
CA VAL A 196 8.35 7.10 5.76
C VAL A 196 8.30 8.60 6.10
N LYS A 197 7.62 8.97 7.18
CA LYS A 197 7.67 10.32 7.77
C LYS A 197 7.76 10.23 9.28
N SER A 198 8.50 11.17 9.89
CA SER A 198 8.43 11.38 11.34
C SER A 198 7.13 12.09 11.70
N SER A 199 6.53 11.70 12.83
CA SER A 199 5.32 12.32 13.38
C SER A 199 5.50 13.82 13.63
N GLN A 200 6.67 14.24 14.09
CA GLN A 200 6.99 15.66 14.34
C GLN A 200 6.95 16.50 13.06
N LYS A 201 7.25 15.90 11.89
CA LYS A 201 7.29 16.59 10.60
C LYS A 201 5.96 16.51 9.83
N MET A 202 4.90 16.01 10.45
CA MET A 202 3.57 15.98 9.85
C MET A 202 2.81 17.27 10.20
N VAL A 203 3.16 18.32 9.44
CA VAL A 203 2.74 19.70 9.71
C VAL A 203 1.30 20.01 9.25
N ASP A 204 0.63 19.11 8.54
CA ASP A 204 -0.71 19.40 8.00
C ASP A 204 -1.71 18.26 8.25
N LEU A 205 -2.31 18.28 9.44
CA LEU A 205 -3.45 17.44 9.84
C LEU A 205 -4.79 17.99 9.35
N GLN A 206 -4.83 19.15 8.66
CA GLN A 206 -6.08 19.72 8.17
C GLN A 206 -6.72 18.77 7.15
N ASN A 207 -8.04 18.59 7.26
CA ASN A 207 -8.86 17.72 6.40
C ASN A 207 -8.45 16.24 6.44
N THR A 208 -7.91 15.78 7.55
CA THR A 208 -7.73 14.34 7.82
C THR A 208 -9.01 13.75 8.41
N GLN A 209 -9.22 12.45 8.16
CA GLN A 209 -10.36 11.68 8.63
C GLN A 209 -9.84 10.49 9.42
N SER A 210 -10.33 10.29 10.65
CA SER A 210 -10.01 9.12 11.45
C SER A 210 -10.49 7.83 10.78
N ILE A 211 -9.97 6.69 11.20
CA ILE A 211 -10.39 5.39 10.70
C ILE A 211 -11.13 4.67 11.80
N ASP A 212 -12.40 4.33 11.54
CA ASP A 212 -13.23 3.63 12.52
C ASP A 212 -13.06 2.12 12.37
N ILE A 213 -12.94 1.63 11.13
CA ILE A 213 -12.70 0.20 10.84
C ILE A 213 -11.70 0.05 9.70
N ALA A 214 -10.75 -0.88 9.84
CA ALA A 214 -9.95 -1.39 8.72
C ALA A 214 -9.94 -2.92 8.69
N PHE A 215 -9.95 -3.50 7.50
CA PHE A 215 -9.80 -4.95 7.31
C PHE A 215 -9.08 -5.30 6.00
N LEU A 216 -8.43 -6.47 5.98
CA LEU A 216 -7.75 -7.01 4.81
C LEU A 216 -8.70 -7.93 4.04
N ASN A 217 -8.87 -7.68 2.75
CA ASN A 217 -9.64 -8.55 1.87
C ASN A 217 -8.69 -9.60 1.29
N LYS A 218 -8.90 -10.87 1.63
CA LYS A 218 -8.11 -11.99 1.09
C LYS A 218 -8.32 -12.10 -0.43
N ARG A 219 -7.30 -12.54 -1.14
CA ARG A 219 -7.50 -13.06 -2.51
C ARG A 219 -8.32 -14.33 -2.40
N GLN A 220 -9.21 -14.56 -3.36
CA GLN A 220 -9.80 -15.87 -3.53
C GLN A 220 -8.67 -16.74 -4.08
N ILE A 221 -8.04 -17.54 -3.22
CA ILE A 221 -6.96 -18.41 -3.64
C ILE A 221 -7.62 -19.52 -4.45
N GLN A 222 -7.34 -19.57 -5.75
CA GLN A 222 -7.62 -20.79 -6.49
C GLN A 222 -6.66 -21.83 -5.94
N GLU A 223 -7.18 -22.94 -5.41
CA GLU A 223 -6.44 -23.99 -4.67
C GLU A 223 -5.22 -24.58 -5.42
N LYS A 224 -5.03 -24.22 -6.70
CA LYS A 224 -3.89 -24.65 -7.54
C LYS A 224 -2.57 -23.93 -7.23
N GLU A 225 -2.55 -22.77 -6.56
CA GLU A 225 -1.32 -21.97 -6.37
C GLU A 225 -0.57 -22.23 -5.04
N ILE A 226 -1.10 -23.03 -4.11
CA ILE A 226 -0.44 -23.31 -2.81
C ILE A 226 0.42 -24.59 -2.84
N ARG A 227 0.33 -25.42 -3.88
CA ARG A 227 1.14 -26.65 -3.99
C ARG A 227 2.42 -26.42 -4.82
N VAL A 228 3.33 -25.56 -4.34
CA VAL A 228 4.75 -25.56 -4.73
C VAL A 228 5.62 -25.20 -3.54
#